data_AF-A0A9E3YCQ2-F1
#
_entry.id   AF-A0A9E3YCQ2-F1
#
_cell.length_a   1.000
_cell.length_b   1.000
_cell.length_c   1.000
_cell.angle_alpha   90.00
_cell.angle_beta   90.00
_cell.angle_gamma   90.00
#
_symmetry.space_group_name_H-M   'P 1'
#
loop_
_entity.id
_entity.type
_entity.pdbx_description
1 polymer ?
#
loop_
_entity_poly.entity_id
_entity_poly.type
_entity_poly.pdbx_seq_one_letter_code
_entity_poly.pdbx_strand_id
1 'polypeptide(L)'
;LERHRFGFWQPVAHAPQVEPSSVAMVLVPALLFDRHGTRLGRGAGYYDRFLAKIPQALVVGVTRRSTVVGELPVEPHDIAMTHLATEDGVLLVSPRVSSSFT
;
A
#
# COMPACT_ATOMS: atom_id res chain seq x y z
N LEU A 1 -2.17 19.29 -11.14
CA LEU A 1 -1.04 18.70 -10.38
C LEU A 1 0.02 19.79 -10.21
N GLU A 2 0.80 19.72 -9.13
CA GLU A 2 1.95 20.60 -8.87
C GLU A 2 3.18 19.78 -8.46
N ARG A 3 4.36 20.37 -8.59
CA ARG A 3 5.62 19.70 -8.27
C ARG A 3 5.92 19.84 -6.78
N HIS A 4 6.02 18.71 -6.07
CA HIS A 4 6.47 18.70 -4.68
C HIS A 4 7.97 19.02 -4.58
N ARG A 5 8.44 19.54 -3.44
CA ARG A 5 9.87 19.86 -3.20
C ARG A 5 10.82 18.67 -3.38
N PHE A 6 10.30 17.45 -3.28
CA PHE A 6 11.05 16.21 -3.50
C PHE A 6 10.96 15.69 -4.95
N GLY A 7 10.43 16.49 -5.89
CA GLY A 7 10.49 16.20 -7.32
C GLY A 7 9.39 15.30 -7.87
N PHE A 8 8.44 14.80 -7.06
CA PHE A 8 7.26 14.09 -7.57
C PHE A 8 6.07 15.02 -7.79
N TRP A 9 5.07 14.56 -8.55
CA TRP A 9 3.82 15.28 -8.78
C TRP A 9 2.81 14.99 -7.67
N GLN A 10 2.09 16.01 -7.24
CA GLN A 10 1.01 15.89 -6.26
C GLN A 10 -0.24 16.66 -6.70
N PRO A 11 -1.43 16.35 -6.14
CA PRO A 11 -2.61 17.21 -6.29
C PRO A 11 -2.31 18.64 -5.83
N VAL A 12 -2.94 19.62 -6.49
CA VAL A 12 -2.88 21.03 -6.05
C VAL A 12 -3.62 21.20 -4.73
N ALA A 13 -3.26 22.19 -3.92
CA ALA A 13 -3.84 22.39 -2.59
C ALA A 13 -5.38 22.51 -2.57
N HIS A 14 -5.99 23.01 -3.65
CA HIS A 14 -7.44 23.18 -3.81
C HIS A 14 -8.10 22.03 -4.59
N ALA A 15 -7.41 20.91 -4.79
CA ALA A 15 -8.01 19.74 -5.42
C ALA A 15 -9.16 19.19 -4.56
N PRO A 16 -10.23 18.65 -5.19
CA PRO A 16 -11.32 18.00 -4.47
C PRO A 16 -10.80 16.93 -3.52
N GLN A 17 -11.30 16.94 -2.29
CA GLN A 17 -10.98 15.91 -1.30
C GLN A 17 -11.83 14.67 -1.55
N VAL A 18 -11.24 13.50 -1.27
CA VAL A 18 -11.91 12.21 -1.38
C VAL A 18 -11.97 11.60 0.01
N GLU A 19 -13.17 11.18 0.41
CA GLU A 19 -13.37 10.47 1.67
C GLU A 19 -12.61 9.14 1.64
N PRO A 20 -11.74 8.83 2.62
CA PRO A 20 -10.96 7.59 2.62
C PRO A 20 -11.83 6.35 2.44
N SER A 21 -13.01 6.30 3.08
CA SER A 21 -13.94 5.17 3.01
C SER A 21 -14.44 4.84 1.59
N SER A 22 -14.39 5.80 0.67
CA SER A 22 -14.77 5.60 -0.74
C SER A 22 -13.67 4.95 -1.59
N VAL A 23 -12.45 4.83 -1.05
CA VAL A 23 -11.32 4.22 -1.75
C VAL A 23 -11.46 2.70 -1.71
N ALA A 24 -11.83 2.11 -2.84
CA ALA A 24 -11.96 0.66 -2.98
C ALA A 24 -10.59 -0.04 -3.17
N MET A 25 -9.58 0.68 -3.66
CA MET A 25 -8.26 0.11 -3.96
C MET A 25 -7.15 1.15 -3.86
N VAL A 26 -5.98 0.73 -3.38
CA VAL A 26 -4.75 1.53 -3.33
C VAL A 26 -3.60 0.77 -3.97
N LEU A 27 -2.90 1.44 -4.88
CA LEU A 27 -1.63 0.98 -5.42
C LEU A 27 -0.49 1.50 -4.54
N VAL A 28 0.26 0.60 -3.93
CA VAL A 28 1.31 0.93 -2.96
C VAL A 28 2.68 0.61 -3.57
N PRO A 29 3.55 1.61 -3.78
CA PRO A 29 4.95 1.38 -4.08
C PRO A 29 5.75 1.13 -2.80
N ALA A 30 6.81 0.33 -2.90
CA ALA A 30 7.80 0.13 -1.82
C ALA A 30 9.18 -0.19 -2.42
N LEU A 31 10.22 -0.20 -1.57
CA LEU A 31 11.57 -0.61 -1.96
C LEU A 31 11.64 -2.11 -2.19
N LEU A 32 11.05 -2.88 -1.28
CA LEU A 32 10.93 -4.33 -1.34
C LEU A 32 9.56 -4.76 -0.85
N PHE A 33 9.13 -5.91 -1.33
CA PHE A 33 8.01 -6.66 -0.77
C PHE A 33 8.48 -8.07 -0.42
N ASP A 34 7.80 -8.74 0.49
CA ASP A 34 7.94 -10.19 0.64
C ASP A 34 6.67 -10.92 0.16
N ARG A 35 6.76 -12.24 0.13
CA ARG A 35 5.66 -13.15 -0.26
C ARG A 35 4.46 -13.14 0.69
N HIS A 36 4.56 -12.50 1.86
CA HIS A 36 3.49 -12.34 2.84
C HIS A 36 2.78 -10.98 2.70
N GLY A 37 3.21 -10.14 1.76
CA GLY A 37 2.68 -8.80 1.55
C GLY A 37 3.26 -7.76 2.49
N THR A 38 4.29 -8.09 3.28
CA THR A 38 5.08 -7.09 4.01
C THR A 38 5.79 -6.19 3.03
N ARG A 39 5.99 -4.93 3.40
CA ARG A 39 6.67 -3.95 2.55
C ARG A 39 7.77 -3.23 3.30
N LEU A 40 8.89 -2.99 2.64
CA LEU A 40 9.92 -2.07 3.10
C LEU A 40 9.71 -0.71 2.43
N GLY A 41 9.11 0.22 3.17
CA GLY A 41 8.89 1.59 2.71
C GLY A 41 10.11 2.49 2.86
N ARG A 42 9.88 3.82 2.81
CA ARG A 42 10.92 4.85 3.07
C ARG A 42 10.99 5.30 4.54
N GLY A 43 10.34 4.58 5.46
CA GLY A 43 10.44 4.80 6.91
C GLY A 43 9.51 5.86 7.54
N ALA A 44 8.69 6.57 6.76
CA ALA A 44 7.81 7.63 7.30
C ALA A 44 6.44 7.14 7.81
N GLY A 45 6.11 5.85 7.67
CA GLY A 45 4.84 5.26 8.12
C GLY A 45 3.57 5.86 7.49
N TYR A 46 3.69 6.56 6.35
CA TYR A 46 2.55 7.25 5.72
C TYR A 46 1.46 6.25 5.30
N TYR A 47 1.87 5.15 4.66
CA TYR A 47 0.94 4.14 4.18
C TYR A 47 0.27 3.40 5.33
N ASP A 48 0.96 2.99 6.40
CA ASP A 48 0.31 2.27 7.53
C ASP A 48 -0.81 3.11 8.14
N ARG A 49 -0.54 4.40 8.40
CA ARG A 49 -1.55 5.34 8.93
C ARG A 49 -2.74 5.54 7.99
N PHE A 50 -2.51 5.56 6.67
CA PHE A 50 -3.59 5.73 5.71
C PHE A 50 -4.40 4.44 5.53
N LEU A 51 -3.72 3.31 5.36
CA LEU A 51 -4.31 1.99 5.13
C LEU A 51 -5.13 1.50 6.33
N ALA A 52 -4.83 1.95 7.54
CA ALA A 52 -5.63 1.69 8.74
C ALA A 52 -7.04 2.31 8.65
N LYS A 53 -7.19 3.41 7.89
CA LYS A 53 -8.47 4.12 7.72
C LYS A 53 -9.38 3.49 6.67
N ILE A 54 -8.87 2.52 5.91
CA ILE A 54 -9.56 1.89 4.78
C ILE A 54 -9.43 0.36 4.83
N PRO A 55 -9.88 -0.28 5.93
CA PRO A 55 -9.70 -1.73 6.14
C PRO A 55 -10.32 -2.58 5.03
N GLN A 56 -11.38 -2.09 4.38
CA GLN A 56 -12.11 -2.76 3.30
C GLN A 56 -11.45 -2.65 1.93
N ALA A 57 -10.44 -1.78 1.75
CA ALA A 57 -9.83 -1.54 0.46
C ALA A 57 -8.91 -2.69 0.04
N LEU A 58 -8.87 -2.98 -1.26
CA LEU A 58 -7.79 -3.77 -1.83
C LEU A 58 -6.49 -2.96 -1.76
N VAL A 59 -5.44 -3.60 -1.25
CA VAL A 59 -4.14 -2.94 -1.14
C VAL A 59 -3.14 -3.73 -1.96
N VAL A 60 -2.69 -3.14 -3.05
CA VAL A 60 -1.92 -3.84 -4.09
C VAL A 60 -0.53 -3.25 -4.12
N GLY A 61 0.47 -4.05 -3.72
CA GLY A 61 1.87 -3.71 -3.92
C GLY A 61 2.20 -3.77 -5.40
N VAL A 62 2.67 -2.68 -6.00
CA VAL A 62 3.09 -2.65 -7.41
C VAL A 62 4.60 -2.62 -7.47
N THR A 63 5.20 -3.65 -8.05
CA THR A 63 6.64 -3.87 -7.95
C THR A 63 7.17 -4.74 -9.10
N ARG A 64 8.50 -4.89 -9.20
CA ARG A 64 9.11 -5.87 -10.11
C ARG A 64 9.29 -7.21 -9.40
N ARG A 65 9.32 -8.32 -10.13
CA ARG A 65 9.60 -9.63 -9.55
C ARG A 65 10.93 -9.64 -8.77
N SER A 66 11.93 -8.93 -9.27
CA SER A 66 13.27 -8.83 -8.65
C SER A 66 13.30 -8.13 -7.29
N THR A 67 12.26 -7.35 -6.94
CA THR A 67 12.15 -6.64 -5.66
C THR A 67 11.23 -7.36 -4.66
N VAL A 68 10.81 -8.59 -5.00
CA VAL A 68 10.12 -9.51 -4.09
C VAL A 68 11.14 -10.46 -3.47
N VAL A 69 11.31 -10.37 -2.15
CA VAL A 69 12.30 -11.12 -1.36
C VAL A 69 11.64 -12.19 -0.49
N GLY A 70 12.47 -12.96 0.23
CA GLY A 70 11.99 -14.07 1.05
C GLY A 70 11.12 -13.63 2.23
N GLU A 71 11.64 -12.76 3.08
CA GLU A 71 10.97 -12.30 4.30
C GLU A 71 11.52 -10.92 4.67
N LEU A 72 10.65 -10.05 5.17
CA LEU A 72 11.00 -8.75 5.70
C LEU A 72 10.65 -8.67 7.19
N PRO A 73 11.36 -7.86 7.99
CA PRO A 73 10.94 -7.59 9.35
C PRO A 73 9.56 -6.91 9.35
N VAL A 74 8.71 -7.32 10.29
CA VAL A 74 7.36 -6.79 10.50
C VAL A 74 7.29 -6.14 11.87
N GLU A 75 6.64 -4.98 11.93
CA GLU A 75 6.21 -4.35 13.18
C GLU A 75 4.69 -4.53 13.39
N PRO A 76 4.18 -4.49 14.65
CA PRO A 76 2.76 -4.74 14.93
C PRO A 76 1.77 -3.79 14.23
N HIS A 77 2.25 -2.62 13.80
CA HIS A 77 1.43 -1.62 13.12
C HIS A 77 1.54 -1.68 11.59
N ASP A 78 2.40 -2.56 11.06
CA ASP A 78 2.55 -2.73 9.62
C ASP A 78 1.31 -3.40 9.04
N ILE A 79 0.79 -2.78 7.97
CA ILE A 79 -0.37 -3.34 7.28
C ILE A 79 0.06 -4.01 5.99
N ALA A 80 -0.12 -5.33 5.93
CA ALA A 80 0.21 -6.14 4.77
C ALA A 80 -0.60 -5.76 3.52
N MET A 81 0.03 -5.96 2.36
CA MET A 81 -0.64 -5.89 1.07
C MET A 81 -1.58 -7.08 0.93
N THR A 82 -2.70 -6.87 0.25
CA THR A 82 -3.58 -7.97 -0.16
C THR A 82 -3.02 -8.72 -1.36
N HIS A 83 -2.45 -7.97 -2.30
CA HIS A 83 -1.93 -8.49 -3.56
C HIS A 83 -0.57 -7.89 -3.89
N LEU A 84 0.20 -8.60 -4.70
CA LEU A 84 1.36 -8.08 -5.40
C LEU A 84 1.14 -8.15 -6.91
N ALA A 85 1.30 -7.02 -7.59
CA ALA A 85 1.30 -6.93 -9.05
C ALA A 85 2.73 -6.76 -9.55
N THR A 86 3.14 -7.69 -10.41
CA THR A 86 4.46 -7.74 -11.05
C THR A 86 4.32 -7.95 -12.56
N GLU A 87 5.43 -7.92 -13.29
CA GLU A 87 5.49 -8.30 -14.70
C GLU A 87 5.03 -9.74 -14.97
N ASP A 88 5.06 -10.61 -13.95
CA ASP A 88 4.60 -12.00 -14.04
C ASP A 88 3.09 -12.15 -13.80
N GLY A 89 2.41 -11.08 -13.38
CA GLY A 89 0.98 -11.07 -13.05
C GLY A 89 0.68 -10.61 -11.63
N VAL A 90 -0.54 -10.92 -11.18
CA VAL A 90 -1.08 -10.50 -9.88
C VAL A 90 -1.25 -11.70 -8.95
N LEU A 91 -0.65 -11.62 -7.77
CA LEU A 91 -0.66 -12.67 -6.75
C LEU A 91 -1.43 -12.21 -5.52
N LEU A 92 -2.31 -13.04 -4.98
CA LEU A 92 -2.88 -12.87 -3.64
C LEU A 92 -1.83 -13.29 -2.61
N VAL A 93 -1.52 -12.42 -1.66
CA VAL A 93 -0.46 -12.66 -0.64
C VAL A 93 -0.97 -12.64 0.79
N SER A 94 -2.03 -11.86 1.08
CA SER A 94 -2.65 -11.85 2.41
C SER A 94 -4.11 -11.41 2.31
N PRO A 95 -5.07 -12.15 2.92
CA PRO A 95 -6.43 -11.65 3.02
C PRO A 95 -6.50 -10.51 4.04
N ARG A 96 -7.16 -9.40 3.70
CA ARG A 96 -7.64 -8.47 4.72
C ARG A 96 -8.93 -9.05 5.30
N VAL A 97 -8.87 -9.49 6.55
CA VAL A 97 -10.08 -9.88 7.26
C VAL A 97 -10.84 -8.60 7.58
N SER A 98 -11.97 -8.37 6.91
CA SER A 98 -12.94 -7.40 7.42
C SER A 98 -13.36 -7.90 8.80
N SER A 99 -12.98 -7.19 9.84
CA SER A 99 -13.63 -7.33 11.14
C SER A 99 -15.09 -6.92 10.94
N SER A 100 -15.95 -7.90 10.66
CA SER A 100 -17.39 -7.74 10.83
C SER A 100 -17.59 -7.43 12.30
N PHE A 101 -17.74 -6.16 12.64
CA PHE A 101 -18.32 -5.79 13.92
C PHE A 101 -19.83 -5.99 13.81
N THR A 102 -20.34 -6.76 14.78
CA THR A 102 -21.74 -6.94 15.16
C THR A 102 -22.55 -5.64 15.14
#